data_AF-A0A7R9YLC3-F1
#
_entry.id   AF-A0A7R9YLC3-F1
#
_cell.length_a   1.000
_cell.length_b   1.000
_cell.length_c   1.000
_cell.angle_alpha   90.00
_cell.angle_beta   90.00
_cell.angle_gamma   90.00
#
_symmetry.space_group_name_H-M   'P 1'
#
loop_
_entity.id
_entity.type
_entity.pdbx_description
1 polymer ?
#
loop_
_entity_poly.entity_id
_entity_poly.type
_entity_poly.pdbx_seq_one_letter_code
_entity_poly.pdbx_strand_id
1 'polypeptide(L)'
;GDGFFVLAMQAKERSLCFTFLEDFKKSPETAVPWLFATVYDDLVPSKGVALLRADFMPKLLSKQEAAEVLGAVLTMYTSDKYDRIWIFNHAPKYFKVDEYLAQAGCSLPDRPAGAQ
;
A
#
# COMPACT_ATOMS: atom_id res chain seq x y z
N GLY A 1 10.35 2.72 -19.32
CA GLY A 1 10.25 4.15 -19.00
C GLY A 1 10.25 4.22 -17.50
N ASP A 2 11.13 5.04 -16.93
CA ASP A 2 11.19 5.28 -15.49
C ASP A 2 9.87 5.90 -15.04
N GLY A 3 9.09 5.12 -14.31
CA GLY A 3 7.76 5.48 -13.85
C GLY A 3 7.37 4.61 -12.68
N PHE A 4 6.61 5.18 -11.76
CA PHE A 4 6.02 4.45 -10.65
C PHE A 4 4.50 4.43 -10.83
N PHE A 5 3.86 3.42 -10.27
CA PHE A 5 2.42 3.41 -10.08
C PHE A 5 2.12 3.44 -8.58
N VAL A 6 0.97 3.97 -8.22
CA VAL A 6 0.53 4.03 -6.84
C VAL A 6 -0.56 3.00 -6.62
N LEU A 7 -0.39 2.15 -5.61
CA LEU A 7 -1.44 1.26 -5.13
C LEU A 7 -2.10 1.91 -3.90
N ALA A 8 -3.43 2.00 -3.94
CA ALA A 8 -4.24 2.27 -2.75
C ALA A 8 -4.38 0.96 -1.96
N MET A 9 -3.99 0.99 -0.69
CA MET A 9 -4.20 -0.13 0.22
C MET A 9 -5.44 0.14 1.08
N GLN A 10 -6.33 -0.84 1.16
CA GLN A 10 -7.41 -0.89 2.14
C GLN A 10 -7.22 -2.09 3.06
N ALA A 11 -7.27 -1.87 4.37
CA ALA A 11 -7.29 -2.92 5.36
C ALA A 11 -8.72 -3.10 5.90
N LYS A 12 -9.25 -4.32 5.87
CA LYS A 12 -10.54 -4.67 6.47
C LYS A 12 -10.42 -6.02 7.17
N GLU A 13 -10.71 -6.03 8.47
CA GLU A 13 -10.53 -7.20 9.33
C GLU A 13 -9.08 -7.75 9.21
N ARG A 14 -8.93 -8.95 8.67
CA ARG A 14 -7.63 -9.64 8.47
C ARG A 14 -7.10 -9.51 7.04
N SER A 15 -7.76 -8.73 6.20
CA SER A 15 -7.48 -8.64 4.76
C SER A 15 -6.87 -7.30 4.39
N LEU A 16 -5.84 -7.34 3.56
CA LEU A 16 -5.19 -6.20 2.92
C LEU A 16 -5.45 -6.28 1.41
N CYS A 17 -6.13 -5.28 0.87
CA CYS A 17 -6.47 -5.20 -0.55
C CYS A 17 -5.69 -4.04 -1.19
N PHE A 18 -5.01 -4.31 -2.28
CA PHE A 18 -4.19 -3.35 -3.01
C PHE A 18 -4.72 -3.16 -4.42
N THR A 19 -5.05 -1.94 -4.76
CA THR A 19 -5.69 -1.59 -6.03
C THR A 19 -4.97 -0.43 -6.67
N PHE A 20 -4.84 -0.42 -8.00
CA PHE A 20 -4.27 0.74 -8.68
C PHE A 20 -5.06 2.00 -8.40
N LEU A 21 -4.36 3.05 -7.94
CA LEU A 21 -4.98 4.27 -7.42
C LEU A 21 -5.92 4.94 -8.43
N GLU A 22 -5.54 4.98 -9.71
CA GLU A 22 -6.36 5.65 -10.73
C GLU A 22 -7.66 4.89 -11.03
N ASP A 23 -7.66 3.56 -10.91
CA ASP A 23 -8.89 2.77 -11.03
C ASP A 23 -9.74 2.87 -9.76
N PHE A 24 -9.09 2.87 -8.60
CA PHE A 24 -9.74 3.09 -7.31
C PHE A 24 -10.45 4.46 -7.26
N LYS A 25 -9.83 5.53 -7.77
CA LYS A 25 -10.44 6.87 -7.87
C LYS A 25 -11.68 6.90 -8.78
N LYS A 26 -11.71 6.10 -9.85
CA LYS A 26 -12.86 6.04 -10.77
C LYS A 26 -14.05 5.34 -10.11
N SER A 27 -13.81 4.18 -9.50
CA SER A 27 -14.87 3.39 -8.86
C SER A 27 -14.27 2.40 -7.85
N PRO A 28 -14.28 2.72 -6.55
CA PRO A 28 -13.75 1.82 -5.52
C PRO A 28 -14.40 0.43 -5.51
N GLU A 29 -15.70 0.36 -5.81
CA GLU A 29 -16.47 -0.89 -5.74
C GLU A 29 -16.16 -1.88 -6.87
N THR A 30 -15.71 -1.38 -8.02
CA THR A 30 -15.45 -2.19 -9.22
C THR A 30 -13.97 -2.28 -9.56
N ALA A 31 -13.10 -1.58 -8.83
CA ALA A 31 -11.69 -1.57 -9.11
C ALA A 31 -11.07 -2.93 -8.74
N VAL A 32 -10.37 -3.53 -9.71
CA VAL A 32 -9.81 -4.87 -9.58
C VAL A 32 -8.58 -4.83 -8.66
N PRO A 33 -8.53 -5.62 -7.58
CA PRO A 33 -7.34 -5.74 -6.75
C PRO A 33 -6.16 -6.32 -7.55
N TRP A 34 -5.02 -5.67 -7.47
CA TRP A 34 -3.77 -6.16 -8.05
C TRP A 34 -3.10 -7.19 -7.14
N LEU A 35 -3.27 -7.01 -5.83
CA LEU A 35 -2.72 -7.86 -4.79
C LEU A 35 -3.72 -7.92 -3.63
N PHE A 36 -3.87 -9.10 -3.05
CA PHE A 36 -4.69 -9.35 -1.87
C PHE A 36 -3.88 -10.18 -0.88
N ALA A 37 -3.90 -9.82 0.40
CA ALA A 37 -3.23 -10.58 1.44
C ALA A 37 -4.11 -10.78 2.68
N THR A 38 -3.99 -11.94 3.32
CA THR A 38 -4.72 -12.30 4.53
C THR A 38 -3.74 -12.65 5.64
N VAL A 39 -3.97 -12.06 6.81
CA VAL A 39 -3.22 -12.32 8.04
C VAL A 39 -3.94 -13.41 8.85
N TYR A 40 -3.20 -14.45 9.24
CA TYR A 40 -3.66 -15.51 10.14
C TYR A 40 -2.87 -15.41 11.45
N ASP A 41 -3.56 -15.08 12.53
CA ASP A 41 -2.99 -14.81 13.86
C ASP A 41 -3.16 -16.00 14.83
N ASP A 42 -3.68 -17.13 14.37
CA ASP A 42 -4.02 -18.30 15.18
C ASP A 42 -2.82 -18.86 15.97
N LEU A 43 -1.61 -18.67 15.45
CA LEU A 43 -0.36 -19.12 16.06
C LEU A 43 0.27 -18.07 16.99
N VAL A 44 -0.26 -16.86 17.07
CA VAL A 44 0.30 -15.79 17.91
C VAL A 44 0.27 -16.18 19.39
N PRO A 45 -0.85 -16.67 19.97
CA PRO A 45 -0.88 -16.97 21.41
C PRO A 45 0.06 -18.09 21.85
N SER A 46 0.34 -19.06 20.96
CA SER A 46 1.13 -20.26 21.30
C SER A 46 2.57 -20.21 20.82
N LYS A 47 2.86 -19.47 19.74
CA LYS A 47 4.17 -19.44 19.07
C LYS A 47 4.72 -18.05 18.85
N GLY A 48 3.94 -16.99 19.11
CA GLY A 48 4.34 -15.62 18.81
C GLY A 48 4.54 -15.34 17.32
N VAL A 49 3.87 -16.09 16.43
CA VAL A 49 4.01 -15.99 14.98
C VAL A 49 2.64 -15.81 14.33
N ALA A 50 2.55 -14.88 13.37
CA ALA A 50 1.43 -14.77 12.45
C ALA A 50 1.86 -15.23 11.05
N LEU A 51 0.93 -15.79 10.28
CA LEU A 51 1.16 -16.18 8.88
C LEU A 51 0.50 -15.16 7.95
N LEU A 52 1.17 -14.84 6.85
CA LEU A 52 0.62 -14.00 5.79
C LEU A 52 0.55 -14.82 4.52
N ARG A 53 -0.63 -14.88 3.91
CA ARG A 53 -0.80 -15.42 2.55
C ARG A 53 -1.19 -14.28 1.64
N ALA A 54 -0.60 -14.24 0.44
CA ALA A 54 -1.00 -13.28 -0.57
C ALA A 54 -1.21 -13.94 -1.93
N ASP A 55 -2.19 -13.42 -2.65
CA ASP A 55 -2.53 -13.78 -4.02
C ASP A 55 -2.48 -12.48 -4.86
N PHE A 56 -1.90 -12.54 -6.06
CA PHE A 56 -1.69 -11.37 -6.92
C PHE A 56 -2.10 -11.67 -8.37
N MET A 57 -2.34 -10.61 -9.15
CA MET A 57 -2.70 -10.69 -10.57
C MET A 57 -1.43 -10.69 -11.45
N PRO A 58 -1.00 -11.84 -12.04
CA PRO A 58 0.30 -11.94 -12.72
C PRO A 58 0.44 -11.10 -13.99
N LYS A 59 -0.69 -10.61 -14.54
CA LYS A 59 -0.70 -9.69 -15.69
C LYS A 59 -0.41 -8.24 -15.29
N LEU A 60 -0.47 -7.93 -14.00
CA LEU A 60 -0.39 -6.56 -13.45
C LEU A 60 0.78 -6.40 -12.49
N LEU A 61 1.15 -7.46 -11.75
CA LEU A 61 2.31 -7.52 -10.88
C LEU A 61 3.06 -8.81 -11.12
N SER A 62 4.39 -8.74 -11.17
CA SER A 62 5.25 -9.93 -11.01
C SER A 62 5.24 -10.41 -9.56
N LYS A 63 5.69 -11.65 -9.35
CA LYS A 63 5.84 -12.21 -7.99
C LYS A 63 6.82 -11.37 -7.14
N GLN A 64 7.88 -10.85 -7.77
CA GLN A 64 8.88 -10.04 -7.08
C GLN A 64 8.28 -8.71 -6.64
N GLU A 65 7.60 -7.99 -7.53
CA GLU A 65 6.94 -6.71 -7.19
C GLU A 65 5.86 -6.90 -6.12
N ALA A 66 5.08 -7.99 -6.20
CA ALA A 66 4.11 -8.33 -5.16
C ALA A 66 4.77 -8.55 -3.78
N ALA A 67 5.92 -9.24 -3.74
CA ALA A 67 6.68 -9.44 -2.51
C ALA A 67 7.27 -8.12 -1.98
N GLU A 68 7.75 -7.25 -2.86
CA GLU A 68 8.27 -5.92 -2.50
C GLU A 68 7.17 -5.03 -1.90
N VAL A 69 5.97 -5.02 -2.50
CA VAL A 69 4.80 -4.29 -1.96
C VAL A 69 4.45 -4.79 -0.55
N LEU A 70 4.39 -6.10 -0.34
CA LEU A 70 4.10 -6.67 0.99
C LEU A 70 5.18 -6.34 2.00
N GLY A 71 6.46 -6.49 1.62
CA GLY A 71 7.59 -6.15 2.48
C GLY A 71 7.59 -4.68 2.90
N ALA A 72 7.24 -3.79 1.97
CA ALA A 72 7.09 -2.36 2.24
C ALA A 72 5.96 -2.09 3.24
N VAL A 73 4.78 -2.70 3.06
CA VAL A 73 3.65 -2.56 4.00
C VAL A 73 3.98 -3.11 5.38
N LEU A 74 4.55 -4.30 5.47
CA LEU A 74 4.95 -4.87 6.76
C LEU A 74 5.93 -3.93 7.46
N THR A 75 6.97 -3.47 6.76
CA THR A 75 7.91 -2.49 7.32
C THR A 75 7.19 -1.23 7.80
N MET A 76 6.29 -0.67 6.99
CA MET A 76 5.53 0.53 7.33
C MET A 76 4.65 0.37 8.58
N TYR A 77 4.05 -0.80 8.80
CA TYR A 77 3.13 -1.05 9.92
C TYR A 77 3.77 -1.72 11.14
N THR A 78 5.00 -2.24 11.04
CA THR A 78 5.68 -2.97 12.13
C THR A 78 7.05 -2.41 12.51
N SER A 79 7.39 -1.19 12.07
CA SER A 79 8.63 -0.51 12.44
C SER A 79 8.37 0.90 12.97
N ASP A 80 9.44 1.61 13.26
CA ASP A 80 9.44 3.05 13.59
C ASP A 80 8.84 3.93 12.48
N LYS A 81 8.67 3.41 11.27
CA LYS A 81 7.98 4.11 10.17
C LYS A 81 6.47 4.25 10.38
N TYR A 82 5.89 3.60 11.37
CA TYR A 82 4.45 3.61 11.64
C TYR A 82 3.90 5.02 11.89
N ASP A 83 4.65 5.92 12.53
CA ASP A 83 4.19 7.29 12.80
C ASP A 83 3.73 8.02 11.54
N ARG A 84 4.43 7.80 10.42
CA ARG A 84 4.07 8.38 9.14
C ARG A 84 2.77 7.82 8.59
N ILE A 85 2.56 6.51 8.76
CA ILE A 85 1.32 5.83 8.36
C ILE A 85 0.16 6.26 9.23
N TRP A 86 0.40 6.46 10.53
CA TRP A 86 -0.58 7.01 11.43
C TRP A 86 -0.99 8.43 10.99
N ILE A 87 -0.02 9.30 10.67
CA ILE A 87 -0.29 10.65 10.13
C ILE A 87 -1.11 10.56 8.83
N PHE A 88 -0.75 9.68 7.90
CA PHE A 88 -1.49 9.49 6.66
C PHE A 88 -2.97 9.15 6.91
N ASN A 89 -3.24 8.23 7.84
CA ASN A 89 -4.59 7.73 8.10
C ASN A 89 -5.43 8.63 9.03
N HIS A 90 -4.81 9.29 10.02
CA HIS A 90 -5.53 9.99 11.09
C HIS A 90 -5.34 11.50 11.09
N ALA A 91 -4.28 12.01 10.45
CA ALA A 91 -4.00 13.44 10.39
C ALA A 91 -3.48 13.87 9.00
N PRO A 92 -4.22 13.59 7.91
CA PRO A 92 -3.72 13.73 6.53
C PRO A 92 -3.25 15.14 6.17
N LYS A 93 -3.77 16.18 6.84
CA LYS A 93 -3.29 17.57 6.69
C LYS A 93 -1.81 17.76 7.03
N TYR A 94 -1.23 16.87 7.83
CA TYR A 94 0.20 16.87 8.18
C TYR A 94 1.01 15.90 7.32
N PHE A 95 0.37 15.08 6.48
CA PHE A 95 1.08 14.18 5.60
C PHE A 95 1.73 14.94 4.45
N LYS A 96 3.06 14.85 4.34
CA LYS A 96 3.84 15.47 3.27
C LYS A 96 4.09 14.44 2.17
N VAL A 97 3.27 14.48 1.12
CA VAL A 97 3.36 13.55 -0.01
C VAL A 97 4.66 13.72 -0.81
N ASP A 98 5.13 14.95 -0.98
CA ASP A 98 6.36 15.22 -1.71
C ASP A 98 7.58 14.60 -1.01
N GLU A 99 7.64 14.70 0.31
CA GLU A 99 8.67 14.03 1.12
C GLU A 99 8.53 12.50 1.09
N TYR A 100 7.33 11.97 0.85
CA TYR A 100 7.10 10.53 0.82
C TYR A 100 7.64 9.95 -0.47
N LEU A 101 7.33 10.62 -1.58
CA LEU A 101 7.80 10.24 -2.90
C LEU A 101 9.31 10.42 -3.00
N ALA A 102 9.87 11.53 -2.51
CA ALA A 102 11.32 11.77 -2.56
C ALA A 102 12.13 10.67 -1.86
N GLN A 103 11.66 10.16 -0.71
CA GLN A 103 12.30 9.04 -0.02
C GLN A 103 12.23 7.72 -0.81
N ALA A 104 11.20 7.54 -1.63
CA ALA A 104 11.05 6.42 -2.53
C ALA A 104 11.78 6.63 -3.88
N GLY A 105 12.58 7.69 -4.02
CA GLY A 105 13.22 8.06 -5.29
C GLY A 105 12.22 8.47 -6.38
N CYS A 106 11.00 8.84 -5.99
CA CYS A 106 9.90 9.23 -6.87
C CYS A 106 9.63 10.73 -6.77
N SER A 107 9.02 11.31 -7.79
CA SER A 107 8.52 12.69 -7.78
C SER A 107 7.09 12.72 -8.30
N LEU A 108 6.24 13.60 -7.77
CA LEU A 108 4.94 13.83 -8.42
C LEU A 108 5.17 14.26 -9.88
N PRO A 109 4.35 13.80 -10.84
CA PRO A 109 4.29 14.46 -12.14
C PRO A 109 3.86 15.91 -11.91
N ASP A 110 4.32 16.83 -12.78
CA ASP A 110 3.97 18.25 -12.71
C ASP A 110 2.46 18.41 -12.48
N ARG A 111 2.09 19.02 -11.35
CA ARG A 111 0.69 19.35 -11.09
C ARG A 111 0.25 20.30 -12.21
N PRO A 112 -0.82 20.00 -12.98
CA PRO A 112 -1.34 20.98 -13.90
C PRO A 112 -1.71 22.25 -13.13
N ALA A 113 -1.25 23.40 -13.63
CA ALA A 113 -1.51 24.68 -13.00
C ALA A 113 -3.03 24.87 -12.81
N GLY A 114 -3.52 24.86 -11.57
CA GLY A 114 -4.91 25.19 -11.25
C GLY A 114 -5.68 24.24 -10.33
N ALA A 115 -5.12 23.14 -9.84
CA ALA A 115 -5.80 22.33 -8.82
C ALA A 115 -5.57 22.93 -7.41
N GLN A 116 -6.56 23.67 -6.91
CA GLN A 116 -6.68 24.08 -5.50
C GLN A 116 -7.10 22.91 -4.63
#